data_AF-A0A822EGG7-F1
#
_entry.id   AF-A0A822EGG7-F1
#
_cell.length_a   1.000
_cell.length_b   1.000
_cell.length_c   1.000
_cell.angle_alpha   90.00
_cell.angle_beta   90.00
_cell.angle_gamma   90.00
#
_symmetry.space_group_name_H-M   'P 1'
#
loop_
_entity.id
_entity.type
_entity.pdbx_description
1 polymer ?
#
loop_
_entity_poly.entity_id
_entity_poly.type
_entity_poly.pdbx_seq_one_letter_code
_entity_poly.pdbx_strand_id
1 'polypeptide(L)'
;MDQIHSIYVFCQKQEKYEEWAKDWSKIKGVYTKIIPICDSAQQSARQCDEDSVVITGISSLDQIEPSFMYTQLFKEIILEIDFDEKKEINDLA
;
A
#
# COMPACT_ATOMS: atom_id res chain seq x y z
N MET A 1 -1.06 20.26 -4.25
CA MET A 1 -0.80 18.89 -3.74
C MET A 1 -1.94 18.02 -4.20
N ASP A 2 -1.67 17.10 -5.12
CA ASP A 2 -2.67 16.12 -5.54
C ASP A 2 -2.68 14.96 -4.54
N GLN A 3 -3.82 14.71 -3.90
CA GLN A 3 -4.00 13.59 -2.97
C GLN A 3 -4.08 12.23 -3.67
N ILE A 4 -4.27 12.24 -4.99
CA ILE A 4 -4.45 11.03 -5.81
C ILE A 4 -3.55 11.16 -7.04
N HIS A 5 -2.59 10.25 -7.16
CA HIS A 5 -1.65 10.15 -8.28
C HIS A 5 -2.23 9.36 -9.46
N SER A 6 -2.78 8.16 -9.20
CA SER A 6 -3.28 7.24 -10.22
C SER A 6 -4.47 6.43 -9.72
N ILE A 7 -5.40 6.10 -10.63
CA ILE A 7 -6.56 5.23 -10.41
C ILE A 7 -6.48 4.05 -11.39
N TYR A 8 -6.72 2.84 -10.89
CA TYR A 8 -6.79 1.60 -11.69
C TYR A 8 -8.15 0.96 -11.46
N VAL A 9 -8.82 0.57 -12.55
CA VAL A 9 -10.20 0.06 -12.51
C VAL A 9 -10.23 -1.43 -12.82
N PHE A 10 -10.81 -2.24 -11.94
CA PHE A 10 -11.07 -3.65 -12.19
C PHE A 10 -12.52 -3.87 -12.63
N CYS A 11 -12.75 -4.50 -13.78
CA CYS A 11 -14.10 -4.80 -14.26
C CYS A 11 -14.14 -6.02 -15.18
N GLN A 12 -15.29 -6.69 -15.28
CA GLN A 12 -15.46 -7.84 -16.20
C GLN A 12 -15.65 -7.44 -17.67
N LYS A 13 -16.11 -6.20 -17.94
CA LYS A 13 -16.46 -5.73 -19.30
C LYS A 13 -15.68 -4.48 -19.66
N GLN A 14 -14.40 -4.68 -19.98
CA GLN A 14 -13.42 -3.61 -20.22
C GLN A 14 -13.89 -2.57 -21.26
N GLU A 15 -14.43 -3.01 -22.40
CA GLU A 15 -14.87 -2.13 -23.50
C GLU A 15 -15.85 -1.04 -23.04
N LYS A 16 -16.82 -1.41 -22.19
CA LYS A 16 -17.80 -0.46 -21.65
C LYS A 16 -17.14 0.59 -20.76
N TYR A 17 -16.10 0.20 -20.03
CA TYR A 17 -15.46 1.08 -19.05
C TYR A 17 -14.24 1.83 -19.58
N GLU A 18 -13.67 1.44 -20.72
CA GLU A 18 -12.57 2.16 -21.35
C GLU A 18 -13.00 3.50 -21.94
N GLU A 19 -14.23 3.62 -22.47
CA GLU A 19 -14.70 4.87 -23.07
C GLU A 19 -14.76 6.00 -22.06
N TRP A 20 -15.47 5.82 -20.93
CA TRP A 20 -15.52 6.86 -19.90
C TRP A 20 -14.16 7.02 -19.20
N ALA A 21 -13.35 5.95 -19.09
CA ALA A 21 -12.05 6.07 -18.43
C ALA A 21 -11.10 7.04 -19.16
N LYS A 22 -11.23 7.17 -20.49
CA LYS A 22 -10.47 8.13 -21.29
C LYS A 22 -10.77 9.58 -20.93
N ASP A 23 -11.96 9.86 -20.39
CA ASP A 23 -12.36 11.20 -19.99
C ASP A 23 -11.69 11.65 -18.67
N TRP A 24 -11.05 10.72 -17.93
CA TRP A 24 -10.42 10.99 -16.64
C TRP A 24 -8.90 10.84 -16.70
N SER A 25 -8.19 11.97 -16.61
CA SER A 25 -6.71 12.02 -16.68
C SER A 25 -5.97 11.23 -15.60
N LYS A 26 -6.64 10.94 -14.46
CA LYS A 26 -6.08 10.17 -13.34
C LYS A 26 -6.24 8.66 -13.51
N ILE A 27 -7.06 8.19 -14.45
CA ILE A 27 -7.24 6.76 -14.69
C ILE A 27 -6.10 6.28 -15.59
N LYS A 28 -5.30 5.35 -15.08
CA LYS A 28 -4.13 4.80 -15.79
C LYS A 28 -4.45 3.52 -16.54
N GLY A 29 -5.53 2.82 -16.16
CA GLY A 29 -5.96 1.63 -16.88
C GLY A 29 -7.25 1.02 -16.34
N VAL A 30 -7.89 0.27 -17.23
CA VAL A 30 -9.03 -0.59 -16.95
C VAL A 30 -8.60 -2.02 -17.23
N TYR A 31 -8.84 -2.92 -16.29
CA TYR A 31 -8.31 -4.28 -16.32
C TYR A 31 -9.40 -5.29 -16.00
N THR A 32 -9.27 -6.47 -16.59
CA THR A 32 -10.16 -7.63 -16.37
C THR A 32 -9.55 -8.68 -15.45
N LYS A 33 -8.27 -8.52 -15.11
CA LYS A 33 -7.50 -9.42 -14.25
C LYS A 33 -6.80 -8.61 -13.17
N ILE A 34 -6.67 -9.20 -11.99
CA ILE A 34 -6.05 -8.54 -10.83
C ILE A 34 -4.53 -8.43 -10.96
N ILE A 35 -3.86 -9.44 -11.54
CA ILE A 35 -2.40 -9.47 -11.67
C ILE A 35 -1.87 -8.24 -12.44
N PRO A 36 -2.38 -7.90 -13.64
CA PRO A 36 -1.95 -6.71 -14.36
C PRO A 36 -2.19 -5.38 -13.61
N ILE A 37 -3.19 -5.32 -12.73
CA ILE A 37 -3.41 -4.14 -11.89
C ILE A 37 -2.29 -4.01 -10.88
N CYS A 38 -1.95 -5.10 -10.18
CA CYS A 38 -0.88 -5.12 -9.19
C CYS A 38 0.46 -4.72 -9.81
N ASP A 39 0.79 -5.27 -10.98
CA ASP A 39 2.04 -4.96 -11.69
C ASP A 39 2.10 -3.47 -12.06
N SER A 40 0.99 -2.92 -12.58
CA SER A 40 0.93 -1.52 -13.00
C SER A 40 0.95 -0.55 -11.81
N ALA A 41 0.26 -0.90 -10.72
CA ALA A 41 0.29 -0.13 -9.49
C ALA A 41 1.68 -0.15 -8.84
N GLN A 42 2.34 -1.32 -8.82
CA GLN A 42 3.71 -1.47 -8.29
C GLN A 42 4.72 -0.65 -9.11
N GLN A 43 4.60 -0.65 -10.44
CA GLN A 43 5.46 0.15 -11.29
C GLN A 43 5.29 1.65 -11.04
N SER A 44 4.05 2.13 -10.87
CA SER A 44 3.79 3.54 -10.57
C SER A 44 4.21 3.93 -9.16
N ALA A 45 4.09 3.05 -8.16
CA ALA A 45 4.61 3.28 -6.82
C ALA A 45 6.14 3.47 -6.84
N ARG A 46 6.87 2.57 -7.50
CA ARG A 46 8.33 2.65 -7.68
C ARG A 46 8.79 3.90 -8.42
N GLN A 47 7.99 4.42 -9.35
CA GLN A 47 8.30 5.67 -10.06
C GLN A 47 8.09 6.92 -9.19
N CYS A 48 7.26 6.83 -8.15
CA CYS A 48 6.94 7.95 -7.28
C CYS A 48 7.88 8.01 -6.06
N ASP A 49 8.34 6.86 -5.57
CA ASP A 49 9.25 6.76 -4.43
C ASP A 49 9.93 5.37 -4.41
N GLU A 50 11.26 5.33 -4.43
CA GLU A 50 12.04 4.07 -4.32
C GLU A 50 11.80 3.38 -2.97
N ASP A 51 11.39 4.14 -1.94
CA ASP A 51 11.09 3.65 -0.59
C ASP A 51 9.60 3.32 -0.36
N SER A 52 8.74 3.40 -1.40
CA SER A 52 7.32 3.08 -1.24
C SER A 52 7.06 1.58 -1.04
N VAL A 53 6.56 1.22 0.14
CA VAL A 53 6.07 -0.14 0.43
C VAL A 53 4.75 -0.37 -0.29
N VAL A 54 4.76 -1.21 -1.31
CA VAL A 54 3.54 -1.65 -1.98
C VAL A 54 2.83 -2.66 -1.08
N ILE A 55 1.74 -2.23 -0.45
CA ILE A 55 0.83 -3.13 0.25
C ILE A 55 -0.01 -3.84 -0.82
N THR A 56 0.51 -4.92 -1.39
CA THR A 56 -0.27 -5.79 -2.26
C THR A 56 -1.28 -6.55 -1.41
N GLY A 57 -2.52 -6.65 -1.90
CA GLY A 57 -3.53 -7.54 -1.31
C GLY A 57 -3.01 -8.97 -1.39
N ILE A 58 -2.54 -9.47 -0.26
CA ILE A 58 -1.84 -10.75 -0.15
C ILE A 58 -2.86 -11.85 -0.45
N SER A 59 -2.73 -12.53 -1.59
CA SER A 59 -3.64 -13.60 -2.00
C SER A 59 -3.38 -14.93 -1.28
N SER A 60 -2.26 -15.05 -0.56
CA SER A 60 -1.92 -16.22 0.26
C SER A 60 -0.96 -15.83 1.39
N LEU A 61 -1.30 -16.16 2.64
CA LEU A 61 -0.45 -15.95 3.82
C LEU A 61 0.93 -16.64 3.69
N ASP A 62 1.03 -17.66 2.85
CA ASP A 62 2.27 -18.42 2.57
C ASP A 62 3.35 -17.60 1.83
N GLN A 63 3.00 -16.44 1.27
CA GLN A 63 3.92 -15.53 0.57
C GLN A 63 4.34 -14.33 1.42
N ILE A 64 3.89 -14.25 2.67
CA ILE A 64 4.29 -13.17 3.57
C ILE A 64 5.76 -13.37 3.91
N GLU A 65 6.59 -12.41 3.51
CA GLU A 65 7.99 -12.39 3.91
C GLU A 65 8.05 -12.37 5.44
N PRO A 66 8.81 -13.27 6.10
CA PRO A 66 8.87 -13.33 7.56
C PRO A 66 9.21 -11.99 8.21
N SER A 67 10.00 -11.16 7.53
CA SER A 67 10.32 -9.78 7.93
C SER A 67 9.08 -8.92 8.15
N PHE A 68 8.02 -9.10 7.37
CA PHE A 68 6.75 -8.38 7.54
C PHE A 68 6.04 -8.79 8.83
N MET A 69 5.99 -10.09 9.14
CA MET A 69 5.43 -10.58 10.41
C MET A 69 6.20 -10.01 11.60
N TYR A 70 7.54 -10.06 11.56
CA TYR A 70 8.36 -9.48 12.61
C TYR A 70 8.15 -7.97 12.72
N THR A 71 8.03 -7.26 11.60
CA THR A 71 7.76 -5.81 11.59
C THR A 71 6.42 -5.48 12.24
N GLN A 72 5.36 -6.26 11.98
CA GLN A 72 4.07 -6.05 12.64
C GLN A 72 4.13 -6.31 14.14
N LEU A 73 4.78 -7.40 14.56
CA LEU A 73 4.99 -7.71 15.98
C LEU A 73 5.81 -6.63 16.69
N PHE A 74 6.91 -6.17 16.08
CA PHE A 74 7.73 -5.08 16.63
C PHE A 74 6.93 -3.79 16.75
N LYS A 75 6.11 -3.44 15.75
CA LYS A 75 5.24 -2.27 15.79
C LYS A 75 4.23 -2.37 16.94
N GLU A 76 3.57 -3.52 17.10
CA GLU A 76 2.62 -3.74 18.21
C GLU A 76 3.30 -3.60 19.57
N ILE A 77 4.45 -4.24 19.76
CA ILE A 77 5.22 -4.14 21.01
C ILE A 77 5.61 -2.69 21.30
N ILE A 78 6.17 -1.96 20.33
CA ILE A 78 6.56 -0.55 20.51
C ILE A 78 5.36 0.33 20.87
N LEU A 79 4.19 0.08 20.25
CA LEU A 79 2.97 0.84 20.53
C LEU A 79 2.31 0.49 21.87
N GLU A 80 2.52 -0.74 22.36
CA GLU A 80 2.03 -1.19 23.67
C GLU A 80 2.95 -0.78 24.83
N ILE A 81 4.22 -0.46 24.56
CA ILE A 81 5.11 0.09 25.57
C ILE A 81 4.59 1.49 25.94
N ASP A 82 4.07 1.61 27.16
CA ASP A 82 3.69 2.88 27.77
C ASP A 82 4.97 3.64 28.15
N PHE A 83 5.47 4.46 27.21
CA PHE A 83 6.57 5.39 27.47
C PHE A 83 6.05 6.57 28.29
N ASP A 84 5.87 6.35 29.60
CA ASP A 84 5.62 7.44 30.53
C ASP A 84 6.92 8.23 30.71
N GLU A 85 7.08 9.26 29.89
CA GLU A 85 8.23 10.18 29.83
C GLU A 85 8.60 10.77 31.22
N LYS A 86 7.66 10.77 32.18
CA LYS A 86 7.88 11.26 33.55
C LYS A 86 8.47 10.24 34.52
N LYS A 87 8.44 8.94 34.19
CA LYS A 87 8.90 7.89 35.10
C LYS A 87 10.42 7.70 35.03
N GLU A 88 11.01 7.82 33.85
CA GLU A 88 12.44 7.53 33.67
C GLU A 88 13.40 8.66 34.11
N ILE A 89 12.90 9.89 34.29
CA ILE A 89 13.74 11.03 34.73
C ILE A 89 13.90 11.07 36.27
N ASN A 90 13.00 10.43 37.03
CA ASN A 90 13.06 10.42 38.50
C ASN A 90 13.91 9.28 39.08
N ASP A 91 14.23 8.24 38.29
CA ASP A 91 15.09 7.13 38.74
C ASP A 91 16.59 7.43 38.56
N LEU A 92 16.94 8.63 38.05
CA LEU A 92 18.31 9.11 37.87
C LEU A 92 18.66 10.38 38.68
N ALA A 93 17.81 10.78 39.65
CA ALA A 93 18.04 11.90 40.56
C ALA A 93 18.03 11.44 42.03
#